data_AF-A0AAN7BMD3-F1
#
_entry.id   AF-A0AAN7BMD3-F1
#
_cell.length_a   1.000
_cell.length_b   1.000
_cell.length_c   1.000
_cell.angle_alpha   90.00
_cell.angle_beta   90.00
_cell.angle_gamma   90.00
#
_symmetry.space_group_name_H-M   'P 1'
#
loop_
_entity.id
_entity.type
_entity.pdbx_description
1 polymer ?
#
loop_
_entity_poly.entity_id
_entity_poly.type
_entity_poly.pdbx_seq_one_letter_code
_entity_poly.pdbx_strand_id
1 'polypeptide(L)'
;MMYTYDFGDNWEHLMTVEGRAPVTHDFICLSGEGHGVAEDVSSAQGWEALKAAYRAESPSKKQKEKMEWYEKRAVNGDREGLRGDRVKLFELEKVK
;
A
#
# COMPACT_ATOMS: atom_id res chain seq x y z
N MET A 1 -19.76 -4.13 3.28
CA MET A 1 -19.24 -5.52 3.34
C MET A 1 -17.79 -5.45 3.79
N MET A 2 -17.35 -6.33 4.69
CA MET A 2 -15.94 -6.40 5.07
C MET A 2 -15.30 -7.59 4.36
N TYR A 3 -14.13 -7.38 3.76
CA TYR A 3 -13.31 -8.43 3.16
C TYR A 3 -11.95 -8.46 3.83
N THR A 4 -11.56 -9.63 4.31
CA THR A 4 -10.25 -9.84 4.91
C THR A 4 -9.35 -10.56 3.92
N TYR A 5 -8.20 -9.96 3.60
CA TYR A 5 -7.13 -10.53 2.79
C TYR A 5 -5.91 -10.80 3.67
N ASP A 6 -5.16 -11.85 3.31
CA ASP A 6 -3.99 -12.33 4.03
C ASP A 6 -4.23 -12.47 5.54
N PHE A 7 -4.62 -13.67 5.99
CA PHE A 7 -4.90 -13.92 7.41
C PHE A 7 -3.66 -13.83 8.31
N GLY A 8 -2.45 -13.71 7.75
CA GLY A 8 -1.24 -13.41 8.51
C GLY A 8 -1.19 -11.94 8.92
N ASP A 9 -1.29 -11.03 7.95
CA ASP A 9 -1.24 -9.58 8.19
C ASP A 9 -2.61 -8.95 8.51
N ASN A 10 -3.70 -9.67 8.26
CA ASN A 10 -5.09 -9.32 8.53
C ASN A 10 -5.52 -7.98 7.91
N TRP A 11 -5.39 -7.85 6.59
CA TRP A 11 -5.83 -6.67 5.85
C TRP A 11 -7.35 -6.67 5.71
N GLU A 12 -8.00 -5.62 6.22
CA GLU A 12 -9.45 -5.46 6.15
C GLU A 12 -9.81 -4.37 5.13
N HIS A 13 -10.66 -4.74 4.17
CA HIS A 13 -11.19 -3.86 3.14
C HIS A 13 -12.70 -3.65 3.35
N LEU A 14 -13.08 -2.40 3.62
CA LEU A 14 -14.49 -2.00 3.65
C LEU A 14 -14.97 -1.74 2.23
N MET A 15 -15.88 -2.59 1.74
CA MET A 15 -16.52 -2.45 0.43
C MET A 15 -17.94 -1.90 0.58
N THR A 16 -18.24 -0.87 -0.20
CA THR A 16 -19.56 -0.22 -0.29
C THR A 16 -20.06 -0.28 -1.73
N VAL A 17 -21.33 -0.62 -1.91
CA VAL A 17 -21.99 -0.51 -3.22
C VAL A 17 -22.62 0.87 -3.31
N GLU A 18 -22.03 1.75 -4.12
CA GLU A 18 -22.51 3.13 -4.28
C GLU A 18 -23.62 3.26 -5.33
N GLY A 19 -23.74 2.29 -6.24
CA GLY A 19 -24.74 2.32 -7.29
C GLY A 19 -24.59 1.16 -8.28
N ARG A 20 -25.24 1.29 -9.43
CA ARG A 20 -25.16 0.35 -10.55
C ARG A 20 -24.91 1.13 -11.84
N ALA A 21 -24.09 0.58 -12.71
CA ALA A 21 -23.79 1.09 -14.04
C ALA A 21 -24.16 0.04 -15.11
N PRO A 22 -24.21 0.41 -16.41
CA PRO A 22 -24.27 -0.56 -17.49
C PRO A 22 -23.13 -1.58 -17.39
N VAL A 23 -23.36 -2.79 -17.89
CA VAL A 23 -22.35 -3.85 -17.88
C VAL A 23 -21.13 -3.48 -18.72
N THR A 24 -19.94 -3.72 -18.17
CA THR A 24 -18.66 -3.62 -18.86
C THR A 24 -18.05 -5.03 -19.00
N HIS A 25 -17.12 -5.21 -19.93
CA HIS A 25 -16.38 -6.48 -20.06
C HIS A 25 -15.30 -6.64 -18.99
N ASP A 26 -14.75 -5.50 -18.53
CA ASP A 26 -13.63 -5.45 -17.60
C ASP A 26 -14.00 -4.67 -16.34
N PHE A 27 -13.29 -4.95 -15.24
CA PHE A 27 -13.29 -4.08 -14.07
C PHE A 27 -12.41 -2.86 -14.37
N ILE A 28 -12.94 -1.66 -14.12
CA ILE A 28 -12.22 -0.42 -14.36
C ILE A 28 -12.06 0.32 -13.04
N CYS A 29 -10.83 0.62 -12.67
CA CYS A 29 -10.57 1.56 -11.58
C CYS A 29 -10.81 2.98 -12.11
N LEU A 30 -11.72 3.72 -11.48
CA LEU A 30 -12.06 5.09 -11.91
C LEU A 30 -11.17 6.14 -11.22
N SER A 31 -10.75 5.85 -9.99
CA SER A 31 -9.96 6.73 -9.15
C SER A 31 -9.44 5.98 -7.94
N GLY A 32 -8.46 6.55 -7.26
CA GLY A 32 -8.00 6.11 -5.96
C GLY A 32 -7.11 7.16 -5.30
N GLU A 33 -6.78 6.93 -4.04
CA GLU A 33 -5.89 7.79 -3.28
C GLU A 33 -4.93 6.95 -2.42
N GLY A 34 -3.76 7.51 -2.15
CA GLY A 34 -2.76 6.85 -1.31
C GLY A 34 -1.96 5.77 -2.03
N HIS A 35 -0.83 5.42 -1.41
CA HIS A 35 0.01 4.34 -1.89
C HIS A 35 -0.51 2.98 -1.42
N GLY A 36 -0.48 1.98 -2.31
CA GLY A 36 -0.78 0.59 -1.96
C GLY A 36 0.14 0.08 -0.84
N VAL A 37 -0.42 -0.67 0.10
CA VAL A 37 0.35 -1.24 1.22
C VAL A 37 1.32 -2.32 0.73
N ALA A 38 2.49 -2.41 1.36
CA ALA A 38 3.44 -3.47 1.08
C ALA A 38 2.92 -4.83 1.57
N GLU A 39 3.02 -5.86 0.72
CA GLU A 39 2.81 -7.27 1.11
C GLU A 39 3.82 -7.66 2.20
N ASP A 40 3.40 -8.53 3.13
CA ASP A 40 4.22 -9.07 4.22
C ASP A 40 4.89 -7.99 5.11
N VAL A 41 4.30 -6.81 5.23
CA VAL A 41 4.88 -5.70 6.01
C VAL A 41 4.63 -5.81 7.51
N SER A 42 3.95 -6.88 7.95
CA SER A 42 3.55 -7.18 9.32
C SER A 42 2.35 -6.36 9.78
N SER A 43 1.23 -6.48 9.07
CA SER A 43 -0.05 -5.80 9.31
C SER A 43 -0.04 -4.28 9.16
N ALA A 44 -1.17 -3.64 9.46
CA ALA A 44 -1.32 -2.18 9.50
C ALA A 44 -0.24 -1.49 10.36
N GLN A 45 0.13 -2.08 11.50
CA GLN A 45 1.18 -1.53 12.36
C GLN A 45 2.54 -1.54 11.67
N GLY A 46 2.81 -2.61 10.93
CA GLY A 46 3.98 -2.76 10.09
C GLY A 46 4.08 -1.67 9.03
N TRP A 47 2.98 -1.40 8.34
CA TRP A 47 2.89 -0.33 7.34
C TRP A 47 3.13 1.05 7.95
N GLU A 48 2.51 1.37 9.09
CA GLU A 48 2.75 2.64 9.80
C GLU A 48 4.22 2.79 10.22
N ALA A 49 4.85 1.72 10.69
CA ALA A 49 6.27 1.73 11.05
C ALA A 49 7.17 1.98 9.82
N LEU A 50 6.82 1.44 8.66
CA LEU A 50 7.55 1.71 7.40
C LEU A 50 7.38 3.17 6.99
N LYS A 51 6.15 3.71 7.00
CA LYS A 51 5.92 5.14 6.73
C LYS A 51 6.68 6.04 7.70
N ALA A 52 6.72 5.68 8.98
CA ALA A 52 7.50 6.40 9.98
C ALA A 52 9.01 6.34 9.72
N ALA A 53 9.54 5.24 9.17
CA ALA A 53 10.94 5.14 8.75
C ALA A 53 11.27 6.16 7.65
N TYR A 54 10.40 6.34 6.66
CA TYR A 54 10.58 7.33 5.59
C TYR A 54 10.37 8.77 6.04
N ARG A 55 9.57 9.02 7.09
CA ARG A 55 9.40 10.36 7.68
C ARG A 55 10.53 10.77 8.62
N ALA A 56 11.34 9.83 9.10
CA ALA A 56 12.39 10.13 10.05
C ALA A 56 13.51 10.94 9.39
N GLU A 57 13.84 12.10 9.97
CA GLU A 57 14.96 12.93 9.51
C GLU A 57 16.31 12.19 9.61
N SER A 58 16.46 11.36 10.64
CA SER A 58 17.63 10.51 10.86
C SER A 58 17.18 9.07 11.20
N PRO A 59 16.90 8.22 10.20
CA PRO A 59 16.39 6.88 10.45
C PRO A 59 17.44 6.00 11.14
N SER A 60 17.01 5.27 12.16
CA SER A 60 17.80 4.26 12.86
C SER A 60 18.22 3.12 11.92
N LYS A 61 19.18 2.29 12.35
CA LYS A 61 19.60 1.10 11.60
C LYS A 61 18.41 0.19 11.23
N LYS A 62 17.54 -0.10 12.20
CA LYS A 62 16.33 -0.92 11.98
C LYS A 62 15.36 -0.30 10.98
N GLN A 63 15.19 1.02 11.02
CA GLN A 63 14.36 1.73 10.04
C GLN A 63 14.96 1.65 8.64
N LYS A 64 16.28 1.84 8.49
CA LYS A 64 16.98 1.69 7.21
C LYS A 64 16.87 0.26 6.65
N GLU A 65 17.00 -0.76 7.50
CA GLU A 65 16.80 -2.16 7.10
C GLU A 65 15.36 -2.40 6.60
N LYS A 66 14.35 -1.80 7.26
CA LYS A 66 12.96 -1.91 6.83
C LYS A 66 12.69 -1.18 5.51
N MET A 67 13.28 0.00 5.32
CA MET A 67 13.23 0.74 4.05
C MET A 67 13.88 -0.06 2.92
N GLU A 68 15.08 -0.61 3.15
CA GLU A 68 15.77 -1.42 2.15
C GLU A 68 15.00 -2.69 1.79
N TRP A 69 14.40 -3.35 2.79
CA TRP A 69 13.51 -4.48 2.53
C TRP A 69 12.36 -4.09 1.60
N TYR A 70 11.71 -2.95 1.85
CA TYR A 70 10.62 -2.49 1.00
C TYR A 70 11.10 -2.16 -0.43
N GLU A 71 12.26 -1.52 -0.56
CA GLU A 71 12.80 -1.09 -1.86
C GLU A 71 13.30 -2.24 -2.73
N LYS A 72 13.69 -3.38 -2.12
CA LYS A 72 14.45 -4.43 -2.82
C LYS A 72 13.88 -5.84 -2.69
N ARG A 73 13.01 -6.10 -1.72
CA ARG A 73 12.61 -7.47 -1.35
C ARG A 73 11.10 -7.67 -1.23
N ALA A 74 10.33 -6.66 -0.83
CA ALA A 74 8.88 -6.77 -0.80
C ALA A 74 8.35 -7.06 -2.21
N VAL A 75 7.38 -7.98 -2.32
CA VAL A 75 6.86 -8.46 -3.61
C VAL A 75 6.28 -7.33 -4.45
N ASN A 76 5.53 -6.43 -3.81
CA ASN A 76 4.99 -5.20 -4.41
C ASN A 76 5.75 -3.95 -3.94
N GLY A 77 7.03 -4.12 -3.59
CA GLY A 77 7.92 -3.04 -3.16
C GLY A 77 8.12 -1.97 -4.22
N ASP A 78 8.41 -0.74 -3.77
CA ASP A 78 8.77 0.37 -4.64
C ASP A 78 10.25 0.72 -4.46
N ARG A 79 11.02 0.68 -5.55
CA ARG A 79 12.46 1.01 -5.56
C ARG A 79 12.74 2.45 -5.13
N GLU A 80 11.80 3.37 -5.32
CA GLU A 80 11.92 4.75 -4.86
C GLU A 80 11.44 4.94 -3.40
N GLY A 81 10.85 3.89 -2.83
CA GLY A 81 10.27 3.89 -1.50
C GLY A 81 9.12 4.87 -1.35
N LEU A 82 8.90 5.34 -0.12
CA LEU A 82 7.80 6.25 0.24
C LEU A 82 8.27 7.68 0.51
N ARG A 83 9.37 8.10 -0.11
CA ARG A 83 9.99 9.42 0.13
C ARG A 83 9.06 10.56 -0.31
N GLY A 84 9.11 11.68 0.42
CA GLY A 84 8.31 12.86 0.10
C GLY A 84 6.81 12.56 0.13
N ASP A 85 6.09 12.97 -0.91
CA ASP A 85 4.64 12.74 -1.03
C ASP A 85 4.26 11.41 -1.68
N ARG A 86 5.22 10.52 -1.99
CA ARG A 86 4.95 9.22 -2.62
C ARG A 86 3.97 8.36 -1.83
N VAL A 87 3.95 8.47 -0.50
CA VAL A 87 2.99 7.76 0.36
C VAL A 87 1.51 8.11 0.06
N LYS A 88 1.27 9.28 -0.55
CA LYS A 88 -0.06 9.76 -0.95
C LYS A 88 -0.38 9.44 -2.42
N LEU A 89 0.60 8.98 -3.18
CA LEU A 89 0.47 8.79 -4.62
C LEU A 89 -0.33 7.53 -4.92
N PHE A 90 -1.41 7.71 -5.67
CA PHE A 90 -2.13 6.62 -6.30
C PHE A 90 -1.84 6.63 -7.81
N GLU A 91 -1.22 5.57 -8.31
CA GLU A 91 -0.84 5.45 -9.72
C GLU A 91 -1.92 4.68 -10.48
N LEU A 92 -2.99 5.38 -10.87
CA LEU A 92 -4.14 4.80 -11.57
C LEU A 92 -3.72 3.97 -12.80
N GLU A 93 -2.74 4.45 -13.57
CA GLU A 93 -2.20 3.79 -14.76
C GLU A 93 -1.56 2.41 -14.51
N LYS A 94 -1.17 2.13 -13.26
CA LYS A 94 -0.63 0.83 -12.83
C LYS A 94 -1.70 -0.15 -12.40
N VAL A 95 -2.94 0.31 -12.22
CA VAL A 95 -4.09 -0.54 -11.89
C VAL A 95 -4.72 -1.00 -13.21
N LYS A 96 -4.32 -2.20 -13.65
CA LYS A 96 -4.83 -2.86 -14.86
C LYS A 96 -5.34 -4.26 -14.54
#